data_AF-A0A060BWG5-F1
#
_entry.id   AF-A0A060BWG5-F1
#
_cell.length_a   1.000
_cell.length_b   1.000
_cell.length_c   1.000
_cell.angle_alpha   90.00
_cell.angle_beta   90.00
_cell.angle_gamma   90.00
#
_symmetry.space_group_name_H-M   'P 1'
#
loop_
_entity.id
_entity.type
_entity.pdbx_description
1 polymer ?
#
loop_
_entity_poly.entity_id
_entity_poly.type
_entity_poly.pdbx_seq_one_letter_code
_entity_poly.pdbx_strand_id
1 'polypeptide(L)'
;MSPEQEREVLLKGIEMVTQLSGSRPTGYVAPWWEFSPVTTDLLLENGIKYDHSLMHHDHQPYYVRKGDSWTKIDYSKTPTEWMKPLIRGEETSLIELPASWTIDDIPPFMFMKTKPNSQGFMN
;
A
#
# COMPACT_ATOMS: atom_id res chain seq x y z
N MET A 1 -9.25 -9.07 -0.57
CA MET A 1 -9.43 -9.40 -2.00
C MET A 1 -8.54 -10.59 -2.30
N SER A 2 -8.95 -11.56 -3.13
CA SER A 2 -8.02 -12.62 -3.56
C SER A 2 -6.99 -12.04 -4.55
N PRO A 3 -5.82 -12.68 -4.72
CA PRO A 3 -4.83 -12.25 -5.73
C PRO A 3 -5.41 -12.12 -7.14
N GLU A 4 -6.34 -13.01 -7.52
CA GLU A 4 -7.02 -12.99 -8.82
C GLU A 4 -7.93 -11.78 -8.95
N GLN A 5 -8.74 -11.51 -7.92
CA GLN A 5 -9.61 -10.34 -7.89
C GLN A 5 -8.80 -9.04 -7.93
N GLU A 6 -7.67 -8.97 -7.22
CA GLU A 6 -6.78 -7.80 -7.23
C GLU A 6 -6.18 -7.57 -8.62
N ARG A 7 -5.73 -8.65 -9.28
CA ARG A 7 -5.26 -8.60 -10.67
C ARG A 7 -6.35 -8.11 -11.61
N GLU A 8 -7.57 -8.64 -11.53
CA GLU A 8 -8.68 -8.22 -12.39
C GLU A 8 -9.01 -6.74 -12.22
N VAL A 9 -9.07 -6.25 -10.98
CA VAL A 9 -9.32 -4.83 -10.68
C VAL A 9 -8.20 -3.94 -11.23
N LEU A 10 -6.92 -4.33 -11.02
CA LEU A 10 -5.77 -3.59 -11.53
C LEU A 10 -5.80 -3.51 -13.07
N LEU A 11 -5.98 -4.64 -13.75
CA LEU A 11 -6.03 -4.70 -15.21
C LEU A 11 -7.17 -3.84 -15.75
N LYS A 12 -8.34 -3.88 -15.11
CA LYS A 12 -9.47 -3.05 -15.51
C LYS A 12 -9.18 -1.55 -15.33
N GLY A 13 -8.56 -1.17 -14.21
CA GLY A 13 -8.13 0.21 -13.96
C GLY A 13 -7.16 0.72 -15.02
N ILE A 14 -6.14 -0.08 -15.36
CA ILE A 14 -5.16 0.23 -16.40
C ILE A 14 -5.85 0.40 -17.76
N GLU A 15 -6.75 -0.52 -18.13
CA GLU A 15 -7.52 -0.46 -19.38
C GLU A 15 -8.31 0.86 -19.47
N MET A 16 -9.08 1.20 -18.43
CA MET A 16 -9.92 2.40 -18.40
C MET A 16 -9.10 3.69 -18.51
N VAL A 17 -8.01 3.81 -17.75
CA VAL A 17 -7.14 4.99 -17.81
C VAL A 17 -6.46 5.10 -19.17
N THR A 18 -6.08 3.97 -19.77
CA THR A 18 -5.48 3.94 -21.12
C THR A 18 -6.48 4.40 -22.19
N GLN A 19 -7.72 3.91 -22.13
CA GLN A 19 -8.77 4.33 -23.06
C GLN A 19 -9.11 5.83 -22.93
N LEU A 20 -9.14 6.35 -21.70
CA LEU A 20 -9.46 7.76 -21.43
C LEU A 20 -8.33 8.71 -21.83
N SER A 21 -7.09 8.39 -21.46
CA SER A 21 -5.95 9.31 -21.60
C SER A 21 -5.11 9.09 -22.86
N GLY A 22 -5.32 7.98 -23.58
CA GLY A 22 -4.50 7.56 -24.71
C GLY A 22 -3.13 6.99 -24.33
N SER A 23 -2.81 6.86 -23.04
CA SER A 23 -1.54 6.33 -22.56
C SER A 23 -1.71 5.47 -21.30
N ARG A 24 -0.82 4.48 -21.11
CA ARG A 24 -0.87 3.63 -19.91
C ARG A 24 -0.50 4.43 -18.66
N PRO A 25 -1.18 4.24 -17.51
CA PRO A 25 -0.76 4.85 -16.25
C PRO A 25 0.63 4.36 -15.86
N THR A 26 1.40 5.24 -15.21
CA THR A 26 2.74 4.91 -14.68
C THR A 26 2.77 4.89 -13.16
N GLY A 27 1.75 5.44 -12.50
CA GLY A 27 1.60 5.47 -11.06
C GLY A 27 0.40 4.66 -10.59
N TYR A 28 0.45 4.23 -9.33
CA TYR A 28 -0.63 3.54 -8.64
C TYR A 28 -0.80 4.09 -7.22
N VAL A 29 -2.02 4.00 -6.69
CA VAL A 29 -2.36 4.25 -5.29
C VAL A 29 -3.30 3.12 -4.87
N ALA A 30 -2.91 2.37 -3.84
CA ALA A 30 -3.75 1.35 -3.24
C ALA A 30 -4.96 2.01 -2.56
N PRO A 31 -6.20 1.56 -2.86
CA PRO A 31 -7.38 2.09 -2.18
C PRO A 31 -7.24 1.96 -0.66
N TRP A 32 -7.43 3.07 0.05
CA TRP A 32 -7.28 3.15 1.50
C TRP A 32 -5.86 2.82 2.01
N TRP A 33 -4.84 2.93 1.15
CA TRP A 33 -3.42 2.70 1.46
C TRP A 33 -3.12 1.30 2.01
N GLU A 34 -3.88 0.29 1.58
CA GLU A 34 -3.68 -1.10 2.01
C GLU A 34 -2.97 -1.91 0.92
N PHE A 35 -1.75 -2.35 1.22
CA PHE A 35 -0.96 -3.24 0.37
C PHE A 35 -1.22 -4.71 0.68
N SER A 36 -1.29 -5.54 -0.36
CA SER A 36 -1.32 -6.99 -0.21
C SER A 36 0.07 -7.59 -0.48
N PRO A 37 0.31 -8.86 -0.09
CA PRO A 37 1.56 -9.55 -0.39
C PRO A 37 1.88 -9.69 -1.89
N VAL A 38 0.87 -9.52 -2.77
CA VAL A 38 1.02 -9.68 -4.22
C VAL A 38 1.03 -8.35 -4.98
N THR A 39 0.63 -7.24 -4.35
CA THR A 39 0.47 -5.94 -5.03
C THR A 39 1.73 -5.53 -5.77
N THR A 40 2.90 -5.59 -5.12
CA THR A 40 4.19 -5.19 -5.73
C THR A 40 4.48 -5.94 -7.02
N ASP A 41 4.24 -7.26 -7.05
CA ASP A 41 4.44 -8.07 -8.26
C ASP A 41 3.47 -7.67 -9.36
N LEU A 42 2.18 -7.52 -9.01
CA LEU A 42 1.15 -7.12 -9.96
C LEU A 42 1.46 -5.76 -10.61
N LEU A 43 1.96 -4.80 -9.83
CA LEU A 43 2.36 -3.48 -10.35
C LEU A 43 3.54 -3.60 -11.33
N LEU A 44 4.59 -4.33 -10.94
CA LEU A 44 5.78 -4.54 -11.77
C LEU A 44 5.46 -5.30 -13.07
N GLU A 45 4.70 -6.40 -12.97
CA GLU A 45 4.25 -7.21 -14.12
C GLU A 45 3.48 -6.38 -15.15
N ASN A 46 2.81 -5.31 -14.71
CA ASN A 46 1.99 -4.46 -15.56
C ASN A 46 2.67 -3.15 -15.99
N GLY A 47 3.94 -2.96 -15.64
CA GLY A 47 4.77 -1.82 -16.04
C GLY A 47 4.46 -0.53 -15.27
N ILE A 48 3.86 -0.61 -14.09
CA ILE A 48 3.75 0.53 -13.17
C ILE A 48 5.15 0.87 -12.65
N LYS A 49 5.48 2.17 -12.68
CA LYS A 49 6.81 2.67 -12.33
C LYS A 49 6.91 3.09 -10.87
N TYR A 50 5.82 3.63 -10.32
CA TYR A 50 5.80 4.08 -8.93
C TYR A 50 4.47 3.81 -8.24
N ASP A 51 4.53 3.67 -6.92
CA ASP A 51 3.40 3.63 -5.99
C ASP A 51 3.40 4.88 -5.09
N HIS A 52 2.22 5.22 -4.55
CA HIS A 52 2.02 6.24 -3.52
C HIS A 52 1.05 5.72 -2.45
N SER A 53 1.48 4.68 -1.74
CA SER A 53 0.66 4.02 -0.71
C SER A 53 1.45 3.63 0.54
N LEU A 54 2.77 3.46 0.43
CA LEU A 54 3.62 2.99 1.51
C LEU A 54 4.27 4.15 2.27
N MET A 55 4.68 3.87 3.51
CA MET A 55 5.09 4.91 4.48
C MET A 55 6.47 4.67 5.10
N HIS A 56 7.40 4.00 4.40
CA HIS A 56 8.73 3.73 4.97
C HIS A 56 9.62 4.99 5.08
N HIS A 57 9.29 6.05 4.33
CA HIS A 57 9.94 7.35 4.35
C HIS A 57 8.89 8.46 4.31
N ASP A 58 9.30 9.71 4.49
CA ASP A 58 8.46 10.89 4.58
C ASP A 58 8.52 11.78 3.32
N HIS A 59 9.70 12.28 2.99
CA HIS A 59 9.93 13.27 1.94
C HIS A 59 11.00 12.84 0.94
N GLN A 60 11.40 11.56 0.99
CA GLN A 60 12.39 10.97 0.10
C GLN A 60 11.81 9.73 -0.61
N PRO A 61 11.81 9.70 -1.95
CA PRO A 61 11.50 8.48 -2.69
C PRO A 61 12.49 7.36 -2.41
N TYR A 62 12.03 6.12 -2.47
CA TYR A 62 12.86 4.93 -2.25
C TYR A 62 12.37 3.74 -3.08
N TYR A 63 13.16 2.67 -3.15
CA TYR A 63 12.76 1.43 -3.82
C TYR A 63 12.02 0.51 -2.84
N VAL A 64 10.84 0.03 -3.23
CA VAL A 64 10.02 -0.83 -2.40
C VAL A 64 10.71 -2.18 -2.21
N ARG A 65 10.82 -2.64 -0.95
CA ARG A 65 11.23 -4.01 -0.64
C ARG A 65 10.05 -4.97 -0.71
N LYS A 66 10.30 -6.17 -1.22
CA LYS A 66 9.38 -7.30 -1.21
C LYS A 66 9.91 -8.40 -0.30
N GLY A 67 9.02 -9.02 0.48
CA GLY A 67 9.36 -10.16 1.34
C GLY A 67 9.81 -9.79 2.74
N ASP A 68 9.59 -8.53 3.17
CA ASP A 68 9.68 -8.16 4.59
C ASP A 68 8.75 -9.08 5.41
N SER A 69 9.25 -9.63 6.51
CA SER A 69 8.51 -10.56 7.36
C SER A 69 8.75 -10.31 8.85
N TRP A 70 7.75 -10.59 9.67
CA TRP A 70 7.82 -10.41 11.11
C TRP A 70 7.05 -11.52 11.84
N THR A 71 7.44 -11.77 13.08
CA THR A 71 6.73 -12.72 13.94
C THR A 71 5.68 -11.97 14.75
N LYS A 72 4.42 -12.35 14.62
CA LYS A 72 3.33 -11.76 15.41
C LYS A 72 3.41 -12.27 16.85
N ILE A 73 2.96 -11.44 17.79
CA ILE A 73 2.82 -11.83 19.19
C ILE A 73 1.75 -12.93 19.29
N ASP A 74 2.10 -14.00 19.99
CA ASP A 74 1.19 -15.09 20.33
C ASP A 74 1.30 -15.36 21.84
N TYR A 75 0.28 -14.92 22.59
CA TYR A 75 0.24 -15.05 24.05
C TYR A 75 0.01 -16.48 24.53
N SER A 76 -0.32 -17.42 23.64
CA SER A 76 -0.36 -18.84 23.99
C SER A 76 1.02 -19.48 24.10
N LYS A 77 2.07 -18.75 23.69
CA LYS A 77 3.45 -19.25 23.61
C LYS A 77 4.42 -18.47 24.49
N THR A 78 5.64 -18.99 24.63
CA THR A 78 6.70 -18.29 25.37
C THR A 78 7.16 -17.04 24.61
N PRO A 79 7.50 -15.92 25.30
CA PRO A 79 7.94 -14.69 24.64
C PRO A 79 9.10 -14.87 23.66
N THR A 80 10.00 -15.81 23.93
CA THR A 80 11.14 -16.14 23.06
C THR A 80 10.74 -16.59 21.65
N GLU A 81 9.50 -17.06 21.45
CA GLU A 81 9.04 -17.46 20.12
C GLU A 81 8.75 -16.27 19.20
N TRP A 82 8.34 -15.12 19.74
CA TRP A 82 7.92 -13.95 18.97
C TRP A 82 8.76 -12.69 19.18
N MET A 83 9.61 -12.62 20.21
CA MET A 83 10.59 -11.53 20.39
C MET A 83 11.75 -11.65 19.39
N LYS A 84 11.45 -11.47 18.10
CA LYS A 84 12.40 -11.54 16.99
C LYS A 84 12.31 -10.24 16.18
N PRO A 85 13.43 -9.76 15.62
CA PRO A 85 13.40 -8.59 14.76
C PRO A 85 12.61 -8.88 13.47
N LEU A 86 12.13 -7.82 12.82
CA LEU A 86 11.69 -7.88 11.44
C LEU A 86 12.87 -8.29 10.55
N ILE A 87 12.60 -9.17 9.59
CA ILE A 87 13.57 -9.59 8.57
C ILE A 87 13.22 -8.83 7.29
N ARG A 88 14.16 -8.01 6.81
CA ARG A 88 14.00 -7.27 5.56
C ARG A 88 14.11 -8.23 4.38
N GLY A 89 13.24 -8.04 3.40
CA GLY A 89 13.29 -8.69 2.10
C GLY A 89 14.23 -7.96 1.14
N GLU A 90 13.94 -8.07 -0.15
CA GLU A 90 14.80 -7.58 -1.23
C GLU A 90 14.19 -6.35 -1.90
N GLU A 91 15.03 -5.37 -2.26
CA GLU A 91 14.61 -4.20 -3.02
C GLU A 91 14.16 -4.60 -4.43
N THR A 92 13.10 -3.94 -4.89
CA THR A 92 12.56 -4.09 -6.24
C THR A 92 12.84 -2.83 -7.07
N SER A 93 12.44 -2.83 -8.34
CA SER A 93 12.51 -1.61 -9.17
C SER A 93 11.30 -0.68 -9.00
N LEU A 94 10.33 -1.01 -8.15
CA LEU A 94 9.16 -0.17 -7.91
C LEU A 94 9.57 1.01 -7.02
N ILE A 95 9.34 2.23 -7.49
CA ILE A 95 9.64 3.44 -6.73
C ILE A 95 8.44 3.76 -5.83
N GLU A 96 8.67 4.01 -4.55
CA GLU A 96 7.67 4.63 -3.70
C GLU A 96 7.84 6.15 -3.70
N LEU A 97 6.73 6.85 -3.91
CA LEU A 97 6.55 8.24 -3.51
C LEU A 97 5.70 8.23 -2.23
N PRO A 98 6.27 8.42 -1.03
CA PRO A 98 5.60 7.98 0.20
C PRO A 98 4.23 8.63 0.44
N ALA A 99 3.26 7.82 0.82
CA ALA A 99 2.02 8.28 1.42
C ALA A 99 2.26 8.80 2.85
N SER A 100 1.39 9.68 3.34
CA SER A 100 1.47 10.17 4.72
C SER A 100 0.14 10.67 5.24
N TRP A 101 -0.33 10.09 6.34
CA TRP A 101 -1.57 10.48 7.02
C TRP A 101 -1.59 11.95 7.49
N THR A 102 -0.42 12.58 7.62
CA THR A 102 -0.31 13.99 8.03
C THR A 102 -0.61 14.98 6.91
N ILE A 103 -0.62 14.52 5.65
CA ILE A 103 -0.88 15.32 4.44
C ILE A 103 -2.02 14.71 3.61
N ASP A 104 -2.94 14.00 4.25
CA ASP A 104 -4.18 13.48 3.68
C ASP A 104 -5.38 14.21 4.31
N ASP A 105 -6.25 14.75 3.47
CA ASP A 105 -7.40 15.55 3.87
C ASP A 105 -8.59 14.70 4.29
N ILE A 106 -8.67 13.43 3.84
CA ILE A 106 -9.82 12.57 4.10
C ILE A 106 -9.99 12.28 5.60
N PRO A 107 -9.00 11.73 6.35
CA PRO A 107 -9.17 11.42 7.75
C PRO A 107 -9.58 12.62 8.64
N PRO A 108 -8.96 13.81 8.51
CA PRO A 108 -9.33 14.94 9.36
C PRO A 108 -10.60 15.66 8.91
N PHE A 109 -10.96 15.67 7.62
CA PHE A 109 -12.06 16.53 7.13
C PHE A 109 -13.31 15.78 6.66
N MET A 110 -13.26 14.45 6.51
CA MET A 110 -14.42 13.66 6.09
C MET A 110 -15.10 12.95 7.26
N PHE A 111 -16.30 13.41 7.64
CA PHE A 111 -17.15 12.71 8.60
C PHE A 111 -17.75 11.43 7.98
N MET A 112 -17.45 10.26 8.56
CA MET A 112 -17.96 8.97 8.09
C MET A 112 -18.77 8.26 9.18
N LYS A 113 -20.10 8.29 9.08
CA LYS A 113 -21.04 7.75 10.09
C LYS A 113 -20.81 6.28 10.46
N THR A 114 -20.27 5.48 9.54
CA THR A 114 -20.03 4.05 9.71
C THR A 114 -18.64 3.72 10.24
N LYS A 115 -17.79 4.74 10.46
CA LYS A 115 -16.40 4.57 10.92
C LYS A 115 -16.23 5.26 12.28
N PRO A 116 -15.91 4.50 13.34
CA PRO A 116 -15.91 5.02 14.72
C PRO A 116 -14.82 6.07 14.97
N ASN A 117 -13.76 6.07 14.16
CA ASN A 117 -12.61 6.97 14.24
C ASN A 117 -12.64 8.10 13.20
N SER A 118 -13.81 8.37 12.61
CA SER A 118 -13.97 9.37 11.55
C SER A 118 -14.99 10.44 11.95
N GLN A 119 -14.84 10.98 13.16
CA GLN A 119 -15.63 12.11 13.63
C GLN A 119 -15.26 13.46 12.97
N GLY A 120 -14.26 13.48 12.10
CA GLY A 120 -13.70 14.71 11.51
C GLY A 120 -12.83 15.47 12.51
N PHE A 121 -12.50 16.72 12.18
CA PHE A 121 -11.72 17.61 13.04
C PHE A 121 -12.52 17.96 14.29
N MET A 122 -11.98 17.64 15.46
CA MET A 122 -12.59 17.89 16.78
C MET A 122 -11.71 18.88 17.56
N ASN A 123 -12.31 19.96 18.08
CA ASN A 123 -11.66 20.95 18.94
C ASN A 123 -11.62 20.51 20.41
#